data_AF-A0A2P2KD42-F1
#
_entry.id   AF-A0A2P2KD42-F1
#
_cell.length_a   1.000
_cell.length_b   1.000
_cell.length_c   1.000
_cell.angle_alpha   90.00
_cell.angle_beta   90.00
_cell.angle_gamma   90.00
#
_symmetry.space_group_name_H-M   'P 1'
#
loop_
_entity.id
_entity.type
_entity.pdbx_description
1 polymer ?
#
loop_
_entity_poly.entity_id
_entity_poly.type
_entity_poly.pdbx_seq_one_letter_code
_entity_poly.pdbx_strand_id
1 'polypeptide(L)'
;MPDPLIEALESVVGDHDALDGRLQPAEADTEWEEVESLIKELQEIEGVHSVSKGRFFSSPGLAPTFQVYMSSMFDNEYKLLARSGNKVQEVIVQASLGKEEMKSTILSCTNRVE
;
A
#
# COMPACT_ATOMS: atom_id res chain seq x y z
N MET A 1 -3.57 -25.64 -40.32
CA MET A 1 -4.61 -24.83 -39.66
C MET A 1 -4.21 -24.73 -38.21
N PRO A 2 -3.83 -23.54 -37.68
CA PRO A 2 -3.60 -23.39 -36.24
C PRO A 2 -4.89 -22.92 -35.55
N ASP A 3 -5.13 -23.48 -34.37
CA ASP A 3 -6.32 -23.31 -33.53
C ASP A 3 -6.41 -21.91 -32.86
N PRO A 4 -7.62 -21.40 -32.56
CA PRO A 4 -7.84 -20.00 -32.21
C PRO A 4 -8.31 -19.81 -30.76
N LEU A 5 -7.48 -20.09 -29.74
CA LEU A 5 -7.91 -19.89 -28.34
C LEU A 5 -6.78 -19.51 -27.36
N ILE A 6 -5.74 -18.80 -27.80
CA ILE A 6 -4.77 -18.15 -26.90
C ILE A 6 -4.53 -16.72 -27.39
N GLU A 7 -5.62 -15.95 -27.44
CA GLU A 7 -5.57 -14.49 -27.33
C GLU A 7 -6.15 -14.16 -25.95
N ALA A 8 -5.28 -13.96 -24.97
CA ALA A 8 -5.51 -13.08 -23.82
C ALA A 8 -4.28 -13.14 -22.88
N LEU A 9 -3.55 -12.02 -22.83
CA LEU A 9 -2.62 -11.63 -21.76
C LEU A 9 -1.15 -12.11 -21.87
N GLU A 10 -0.50 -11.82 -22.98
CA GLU A 10 0.94 -11.51 -22.95
C GLU A 10 1.10 -9.99 -23.06
N SER A 11 1.01 -9.28 -21.92
CA SER A 11 1.48 -7.89 -21.85
C SER A 11 3.00 -7.95 -21.78
N VAL A 12 3.59 -7.85 -22.96
CA VAL A 12 5.03 -7.87 -23.25
C VAL A 12 5.74 -6.83 -22.38
N VAL A 13 6.65 -7.34 -21.56
CA VAL A 13 7.69 -6.60 -20.83
C VAL A 13 8.46 -5.77 -21.85
N GLY A 14 8.33 -4.45 -21.76
CA GLY A 14 9.08 -3.51 -22.58
C GLY A 14 10.55 -3.54 -22.23
N ASP A 15 11.33 -4.00 -23.21
CA ASP A 15 12.69 -3.59 -23.58
C ASP A 15 13.74 -3.44 -22.47
N HIS A 16 14.71 -4.37 -22.50
CA HIS A 16 15.98 -4.25 -21.82
C HIS A 16 16.76 -3.05 -22.35
N ASP A 17 16.87 -1.99 -21.55
CA ASP A 17 18.07 -1.16 -21.52
C ASP A 17 18.51 -0.96 -20.07
N ALA A 18 19.82 -1.15 -19.86
CA ALA A 18 20.56 -0.89 -18.64
C ALA A 18 20.12 -1.64 -17.36
N LEU A 19 20.91 -2.67 -17.07
CA LEU A 19 21.36 -3.01 -15.72
C LEU A 19 21.64 -1.74 -14.90
N ASP A 20 20.67 -1.27 -14.13
CA ASP A 20 20.95 -0.44 -12.97
C ASP A 20 20.10 -0.93 -11.81
N GLY A 21 20.71 -1.82 -11.03
CA GLY A 21 20.28 -2.19 -9.69
C GLY A 21 20.38 -1.03 -8.72
N ARG A 22 19.86 0.15 -9.10
CA ARG A 22 19.42 1.19 -8.17
C ARG A 22 17.90 1.10 -8.12
N LEU A 23 17.42 0.36 -7.14
CA LEU A 23 16.24 0.82 -6.40
C LEU A 23 16.56 2.28 -6.06
N GLN A 24 16.08 3.24 -6.84
CA GLN A 24 16.39 4.65 -6.64
C GLN A 24 16.03 4.97 -5.19
N PRO A 25 17.00 5.23 -4.30
CA PRO A 25 16.72 5.57 -2.92
C PRO A 25 16.36 7.07 -2.83
N ALA A 26 15.61 7.58 -3.81
CA ALA A 26 15.56 9.01 -4.12
C ALA A 26 14.19 9.67 -3.93
N GLU A 27 13.17 8.95 -3.46
CA GLU A 27 11.86 9.56 -3.16
C GLU A 27 11.24 9.06 -1.84
N ALA A 28 11.99 8.36 -0.99
CA ALA A 28 11.54 7.98 0.36
C ALA A 28 11.36 9.20 1.29
N ASP A 29 11.84 10.38 0.87
CA ASP A 29 11.70 11.68 1.53
C ASP A 29 10.55 12.53 0.95
N THR A 30 9.70 11.99 0.08
CA THR A 30 8.39 12.64 -0.11
C THR A 30 7.59 12.34 1.15
N GLU A 31 7.66 13.23 2.14
CA GLU A 31 6.81 13.21 3.33
C GLU A 31 5.35 13.09 2.88
N TRP A 32 4.83 11.86 2.88
CA TRP A 32 3.45 11.57 2.55
C TRP A 32 2.63 11.91 3.78
N GLU A 33 2.23 13.19 3.89
CA GLU A 33 1.50 13.70 5.05
C GLU A 33 0.28 12.84 5.40
N GLU A 34 -0.40 12.29 4.39
CA GLU A 34 -1.53 11.37 4.60
C GLU A 34 -1.10 10.02 5.19
N VAL A 35 0.05 9.47 4.79
CA VAL A 35 0.59 8.25 5.39
C VAL A 35 1.18 8.51 6.76
N GLU A 36 1.86 9.63 6.97
CA GLU A 36 2.34 10.01 8.31
C GLU A 36 1.16 10.18 9.26
N SER A 37 0.11 10.86 8.83
CA SER A 37 -1.11 11.05 9.61
C SER A 37 -1.79 9.71 9.89
N LEU A 38 -1.90 8.83 8.88
CA LEU A 38 -2.44 7.48 9.06
C LEU A 38 -1.62 6.69 10.08
N ILE A 39 -0.29 6.71 9.98
CA ILE A 39 0.61 5.99 10.90
C ILE A 39 0.44 6.53 12.32
N LYS A 40 0.44 7.85 12.48
CA LYS A 40 0.29 8.50 13.77
C LYS A 40 -1.05 8.18 14.41
N GLU A 41 -2.15 8.32 13.66
CA GLU A 41 -3.49 7.95 14.14
C GLU A 41 -3.49 6.47 14.56
N LEU A 42 -2.97 5.56 13.72
CA LEU A 42 -2.86 4.13 14.03
C LEU A 42 -2.06 3.87 15.31
N GLN A 43 -0.99 4.62 15.56
CA GLN A 43 -0.21 4.50 16.81
C GLN A 43 -0.97 5.01 18.04
N GLU A 44 -1.90 5.95 17.88
CA GLU A 44 -2.72 6.50 18.97
C GLU A 44 -3.90 5.58 19.35
N ILE A 45 -4.18 4.54 18.55
CA ILE A 45 -5.31 3.64 18.77
C ILE A 45 -4.97 2.59 19.82
N GLU A 46 -5.87 2.47 20.82
CA GLU A 46 -5.76 1.44 21.85
C GLU A 46 -5.77 0.03 21.25
N GLY A 47 -4.75 -0.76 21.60
CA GLY A 47 -4.55 -2.10 21.07
C GLY A 47 -3.60 -2.18 19.88
N VAL A 48 -3.13 -1.06 19.33
CA VAL A 48 -2.00 -1.03 18.39
C VAL A 48 -0.69 -1.01 19.17
N HIS A 49 0.19 -1.97 18.88
CA HIS A 49 1.49 -2.11 19.51
C HIS A 49 2.60 -1.40 18.74
N SER A 50 2.54 -1.45 17.41
CA SER A 50 3.58 -0.89 16.55
C SER A 50 3.04 -0.63 15.15
N VAL A 51 3.55 0.43 14.52
CA VAL A 51 3.25 0.77 13.14
C VAL A 51 4.57 1.07 12.44
N SER A 52 4.77 0.52 11.24
CA SER A 52 6.00 0.70 10.47
C SER A 52 5.71 0.81 8.99
N LYS A 53 6.49 1.62 8.28
CA LYS A 53 6.43 1.71 6.83
C LYS A 53 7.13 0.49 6.22
N GLY A 54 6.46 -0.15 5.29
CA GLY A 54 6.99 -1.21 4.45
C GLY A 54 7.57 -0.66 3.14
N ARG A 55 7.47 -1.47 2.08
CA ARG A 55 7.98 -1.09 0.77
C ARG A 55 7.12 -0.01 0.15
N PHE A 56 7.80 0.93 -0.50
CA PHE A 56 7.20 1.89 -1.39
C PHE A 56 7.35 1.40 -2.83
N PHE A 57 6.30 1.51 -3.64
CA PHE A 57 6.35 1.18 -5.06
C PHE A 57 5.32 2.00 -5.85
N SER A 58 5.59 2.23 -7.13
CA SER A 58 4.64 2.88 -8.01
C SER A 58 3.77 1.84 -8.72
N SER A 59 2.45 2.03 -8.69
CA SER A 59 1.49 1.22 -9.42
C SER A 59 1.07 1.93 -10.72
N PRO A 60 0.92 1.22 -11.85
CA PRO A 60 0.51 1.84 -13.12
C PRO A 60 -0.92 2.41 -13.11
N GLY A 61 -1.77 1.99 -12.16
CA GLY A 61 -3.10 2.58 -12.01
C GLY A 61 -3.05 3.86 -11.19
N LEU A 62 -3.76 4.88 -11.67
CA LEU A 62 -3.96 6.15 -10.97
C LEU A 62 -5.17 6.04 -10.05
N ALA A 63 -4.93 6.09 -8.74
CA ALA A 63 -5.97 6.30 -7.75
C ALA A 63 -6.31 7.81 -7.71
N PRO A 64 -7.56 8.21 -7.99
CA PRO A 64 -7.93 9.63 -7.98
C PRO A 64 -7.88 10.25 -6.57
N THR A 65 -7.94 9.43 -5.53
CA THR A 65 -7.91 9.82 -4.12
C THR A 65 -7.06 8.86 -3.31
N PHE A 66 -6.68 9.26 -2.10
CA PHE A 66 -5.99 8.40 -1.14
C PHE A 66 -6.88 7.25 -0.70
N GLN A 67 -6.39 6.03 -0.86
CA GLN A 67 -7.11 4.80 -0.58
C GLN A 67 -6.21 3.87 0.22
N VAL A 68 -6.74 3.32 1.31
CA VAL A 68 -6.02 2.36 2.15
C VAL A 68 -6.74 1.02 2.09
N TYR A 69 -6.02 -0.03 1.75
CA TYR A 69 -6.54 -1.39 1.69
C TYR A 69 -5.81 -2.29 2.66
N MET A 70 -6.54 -3.19 3.32
CA MET A 70 -5.92 -4.28 4.07
C MET A 70 -5.59 -5.41 3.11
N SER A 71 -4.30 -5.67 2.90
CA SER A 71 -3.80 -6.68 1.97
C SER A 71 -3.79 -8.07 2.60
N SER A 72 -3.30 -8.19 3.82
CA SER A 72 -3.18 -9.46 4.53
C SER A 72 -3.15 -9.23 6.03
N MET A 73 -3.58 -10.24 6.78
CA MET A 73 -3.40 -10.31 8.23
C MET A 73 -2.67 -11.61 8.54
N PHE A 74 -1.65 -11.55 9.38
CA PHE A 74 -0.96 -12.71 9.89
C PHE A 74 -0.82 -12.57 11.41
N ASP A 75 -1.49 -13.45 12.16
CA ASP A 75 -1.55 -13.36 13.62
C ASP A 75 -2.10 -11.98 14.06
N ASN A 76 -1.26 -11.17 14.71
CA ASN A 76 -1.55 -9.81 15.16
C ASN A 76 -0.91 -8.72 14.26
N GLU A 77 -0.47 -9.08 13.06
CA GLU A 77 0.14 -8.16 12.10
C GLU A 77 -0.79 -7.91 10.90
N TYR A 78 -1.09 -6.65 10.65
CA TYR A 78 -1.95 -6.17 9.58
C TYR A 78 -1.12 -5.44 8.54
N LYS A 79 -1.12 -5.97 7.33
CA LYS A 79 -0.48 -5.31 6.18
C LYS A 79 -1.49 -4.44 5.46
N LEU A 80 -1.25 -3.14 5.48
CA LEU A 80 -2.03 -2.12 4.80
C LEU A 80 -1.28 -1.61 3.57
N LEU A 81 -2.03 -1.23 2.54
CA LEU A 81 -1.55 -0.63 1.32
C LEU A 81 -2.21 0.73 1.18
N ALA A 82 -1.46 1.79 1.46
CA ALA A 82 -1.87 3.16 1.21
C ALA A 82 -1.51 3.54 -0.22
N ARG A 83 -2.48 4.02 -1.00
CA ARG A 83 -2.34 4.33 -2.41
C ARG A 83 -2.87 5.73 -2.70
N SER A 84 -2.11 6.52 -3.44
CA SER A 84 -2.54 7.84 -3.94
C SER A 84 -1.88 8.12 -5.28
N GLY A 85 -2.67 8.46 -6.29
CA GLY A 85 -2.19 8.56 -7.67
C GLY A 85 -1.55 7.25 -8.14
N ASN A 86 -0.32 7.32 -8.63
CA ASN A 86 0.48 6.18 -9.06
C ASN A 86 1.40 5.62 -7.96
N LYS A 87 1.32 6.12 -6.72
CA LYS A 87 2.21 5.75 -5.62
C LYS A 87 1.50 4.81 -4.65
N VAL A 88 2.22 3.82 -4.14
CA VAL A 88 1.74 2.84 -3.15
C VAL A 88 2.79 2.69 -2.04
N GLN A 89 2.33 2.75 -0.80
CA GLN A 89 3.13 2.57 0.40
C GLN A 89 2.54 1.43 1.23
N GLU A 90 3.33 0.40 1.50
CA GLU A 90 2.98 -0.61 2.49
C GLU A 90 3.10 -0.01 3.90
N VAL A 91 2.16 -0.32 4.78
CA VAL A 91 2.21 -0.01 6.21
C VAL A 91 1.90 -1.29 6.97
N ILE A 92 2.80 -1.68 7.87
CA ILE A 92 2.67 -2.85 8.72
C ILE A 92 2.23 -2.37 10.09
N VAL A 93 1.10 -2.89 10.56
CA VAL A 93 0.50 -2.53 11.85
C VAL A 93 0.43 -3.77 12.71
N GLN A 94 1.14 -3.79 13.81
CA GLN A 94 1.01 -4.83 14.81
C GLN A 94 -0.01 -4.39 15.85
N ALA A 95 -1.10 -5.14 16.01
CA ALA A 95 -2.18 -4.81 16.92
C ALA A 95 -2.88 -6.07 17.45
N SER A 96 -3.39 -6.01 18.68
CA SER A 96 -4.27 -7.04 19.25
C SER A 96 -5.73 -6.90 18.81
N LEU A 97 -6.03 -5.90 17.98
CA LEU A 97 -7.38 -5.60 17.50
C LEU A 97 -7.88 -6.68 16.55
N GLY A 98 -9.18 -6.98 16.55
CA GLY A 98 -9.77 -7.88 15.55
C GLY A 98 -9.76 -7.28 14.14
N LYS A 99 -9.97 -8.13 13.12
CA LYS A 99 -10.05 -7.71 11.71
C LYS A 99 -11.10 -6.63 11.47
N GLU A 100 -12.27 -6.74 12.09
CA GLU A 100 -13.39 -5.80 11.91
C GLU A 100 -13.13 -4.47 12.60
N GLU A 101 -12.54 -4.51 13.80
CA GLU A 101 -12.08 -3.33 14.53
C GLU A 101 -11.03 -2.58 13.71
N MET A 102 -9.96 -3.27 13.28
CA MET A 102 -8.90 -2.67 12.47
C MET A 102 -9.43 -2.04 11.17
N LYS A 103 -10.39 -2.69 10.50
CA LYS A 103 -11.04 -2.10 9.31
C LYS A 103 -11.79 -0.82 9.66
N SER A 104 -12.57 -0.82 10.74
CA SER A 104 -13.33 0.36 11.18
C SER A 104 -12.40 1.51 11.54
N THR A 105 -11.30 1.18 12.22
CA THR A 105 -10.22 2.10 12.56
C THR A 105 -9.61 2.76 11.32
N ILE A 106 -9.16 1.97 10.34
CA ILE A 106 -8.58 2.49 9.09
C ILE A 106 -9.60 3.32 8.31
N LEU A 107 -10.85 2.86 8.26
CA LEU A 107 -11.93 3.61 7.63
C LEU A 107 -12.11 4.97 8.30
N SER A 108 -12.07 5.02 9.64
CA SER A 108 -12.17 6.27 10.38
C SER A 108 -10.99 7.21 10.13
N CYS A 109 -9.76 6.68 10.00
CA CYS A 109 -8.58 7.49 9.69
C CYS A 109 -8.65 8.07 8.27
N THR A 110 -9.17 7.30 7.30
CA THR A 110 -9.24 7.72 5.89
C THR A 110 -10.46 8.60 5.56
N ASN A 111 -11.54 8.54 6.35
CA ASN A 111 -12.76 9.33 6.11
C ASN A 111 -12.68 10.76 6.67
N ARG A 112 -11.69 11.07 7.51
CA ARG A 112 -11.47 12.41 8.09
C ARG A 112 -10.83 13.42 7.13
N VAL A 113 -10.55 13.01 5.90
CA VAL A 113 -10.02 13.89 4.86
C VAL A 113 -11.20 14.62 4.20
N GLU A 114 -11.70 15.67 4.86
CA GLU A 114 -12.57 16.71 4.28
C GLU A 114 -11.82 18.05 4.20
#